data_AF-A0A2G2VTK6-F1
#
_entry.id   AF-A0A2G2VTK6-F1
#
_cell.length_a   1.000
_cell.length_b   1.000
_cell.length_c   1.000
_cell.angle_alpha   90.00
_cell.angle_beta   90.00
_cell.angle_gamma   90.00
#
_symmetry.space_group_name_H-M   'P 1'
#
loop_
_entity.id
_entity.type
_entity.pdbx_description
1 polymer ?
#
loop_
_entity_poly.entity_id
_entity_poly.type
_entity_poly.pdbx_seq_one_letter_code
_entity_poly.pdbx_strand_id
1 'polypeptide(L)'
;MFSSDVYLFYFVIFFSLLMSLPTYILSHFASSPYGKHSRSGKSKTTISPSIAWVFMESPTLWLTFLIFPLGKNYTNPLAYILISPFLIHYTNRTIIYPLHLDKRAHNKFPLNIAVTGFIYNILNAYIQSRYVSHYANYENDEWFWTRFRCGFFVFGLGMVINVWADGVLLSLKRQGGGYKIPRGGLFEYVSSPNYFGEIMEWLGWALMTWSW
;
A
#
# COMPACT_ATOMS: atom_id res chain seq x y z
N MET A 1 -26.55 -16.01 6.82
CA MET A 1 -27.38 -14.92 7.40
C MET A 1 -26.43 -13.94 8.07
N PHE A 2 -25.69 -13.13 7.30
CA PHE A 2 -24.86 -12.07 7.86
C PHE A 2 -25.71 -10.82 7.88
N SER A 3 -26.04 -10.34 9.09
CA SER A 3 -26.52 -8.97 9.29
C SER A 3 -25.54 -8.03 8.59
N SER A 4 -26.07 -7.15 7.75
CA SER A 4 -25.32 -6.19 6.95
C SER A 4 -24.29 -5.46 7.82
N ASP A 5 -23.01 -5.78 7.66
CA ASP A 5 -21.84 -5.10 8.25
C ASP A 5 -21.63 -3.69 7.66
N VAL A 6 -22.66 -3.15 7.00
CA VAL A 6 -22.71 -1.86 6.34
C VAL A 6 -22.33 -0.73 7.29
N TYR A 7 -22.83 -0.75 8.53
CA TYR A 7 -22.47 0.26 9.53
C TYR A 7 -20.98 0.21 9.89
N LEU A 8 -20.42 -1.00 10.04
CA LEU A 8 -18.99 -1.17 10.28
C LEU A 8 -18.17 -0.71 9.07
N PHE A 9 -18.61 -1.06 7.86
CA PHE A 9 -17.96 -0.65 6.62
C PHE A 9 -17.88 0.88 6.49
N TYR A 10 -19.01 1.58 6.62
CA TYR A 10 -19.03 3.04 6.58
C TYR A 10 -18.27 3.68 7.75
N PHE A 11 -18.33 3.09 8.94
CA PHE A 11 -17.54 3.57 10.08
C PHE A 11 -16.04 3.49 9.79
N VAL A 12 -15.55 2.38 9.24
CA VAL A 12 -14.12 2.21 8.94
C VAL A 12 -13.67 3.14 7.82
N ILE A 13 -14.49 3.37 6.78
CA ILE A 13 -14.23 4.39 5.75
C ILE A 13 -14.13 5.78 6.39
N PHE A 14 -15.16 6.18 7.14
CA PHE A 14 -15.19 7.50 7.77
C PHE A 14 -14.03 7.71 8.72
N PHE A 15 -13.71 6.72 9.56
CA PHE A 15 -12.57 6.74 10.45
C PHE A 15 -11.25 6.88 9.68
N SER A 16 -11.08 6.14 8.58
CA SER A 16 -9.85 6.20 7.76
C SER A 16 -9.69 7.57 7.09
N LEU A 17 -10.77 8.15 6.57
CA LEU A 17 -10.78 9.50 6.01
C LEU A 17 -10.51 10.56 7.08
N LEU A 18 -11.14 10.44 8.25
CA LEU A 18 -10.93 11.35 9.36
C LEU A 18 -9.48 11.34 9.85
N MET A 19 -8.84 10.16 9.88
CA MET A 19 -7.43 10.02 10.26
C MET A 19 -6.46 10.57 9.20
N SER A 20 -6.86 10.60 7.92
CA SER A 20 -6.00 11.11 6.84
C SER A 20 -5.63 12.58 7.00
N LEU A 21 -6.56 13.42 7.48
CA LEU A 21 -6.36 14.87 7.59
C LEU A 21 -5.34 15.24 8.70
N PRO A 22 -5.45 14.75 9.95
CA PRO A 22 -4.40 14.92 10.95
C PRO A 22 -3.05 14.37 10.49
N THR A 23 -3.03 13.20 9.83
CA THR A 23 -1.77 12.62 9.32
C THR A 23 -1.13 13.51 8.27
N TYR A 24 -1.92 14.07 7.34
CA TYR A 24 -1.45 15.02 6.34
C TYR A 24 -0.85 16.27 7.00
N ILE A 25 -1.59 16.91 7.93
CA ILE A 25 -1.12 18.10 8.65
C ILE A 25 0.16 17.80 9.42
N LEU A 26 0.19 16.70 10.20
CA LEU A 26 1.37 16.31 10.97
C LEU A 26 2.58 16.03 10.07
N SER A 27 2.38 15.47 8.89
CA SER A 27 3.47 15.15 7.96
C SER A 27 4.17 16.39 7.37
N HIS A 28 3.50 17.56 7.36
CA HIS A 28 4.15 18.83 7.01
C HIS A 28 5.13 19.31 8.08
N PHE A 29 4.85 19.03 9.35
CA PHE A 29 5.65 19.51 10.47
C PHE A 29 6.63 18.45 11.01
N ALA A 30 6.35 17.17 10.81
CA ALA A 30 7.11 16.06 11.36
C ALA A 30 7.23 14.91 10.37
N SER A 31 8.46 14.63 9.93
CA SER A 31 8.75 13.41 9.16
C SER A 31 8.68 12.16 10.05
N SER A 32 8.09 11.09 9.53
CA SER A 32 8.00 9.81 10.25
C SER A 32 9.40 9.31 10.64
N PRO A 33 9.64 8.91 11.90
CA PRO A 33 10.99 8.69 12.42
C PRO A 33 11.59 7.32 12.03
N TYR A 34 11.53 6.96 10.74
CA TYR A 34 12.18 5.79 10.17
C TYR A 34 13.03 6.13 8.93
N GLY A 35 13.89 5.21 8.50
CA GLY A 35 14.73 5.38 7.32
C GLY A 35 15.70 6.56 7.46
N LYS A 36 15.71 7.49 6.49
CA LYS A 36 16.58 8.69 6.51
C LYS A 36 16.27 9.66 7.65
N HIS A 37 15.08 9.55 8.24
CA HIS A 37 14.62 10.40 9.35
C HIS A 37 14.71 9.69 10.71
N SER A 38 15.35 8.52 10.77
CA SER A 38 15.59 7.83 12.03
C SER A 38 16.41 8.72 12.96
N ARG A 39 15.80 9.18 14.05
CA ARG A 39 16.48 9.95 15.10
C ARG A 39 17.05 8.96 16.12
N SER A 40 18.37 8.84 16.15
CA SER A 40 19.09 8.05 17.15
C SER A 40 18.57 8.40 18.56
N GLY A 41 18.10 7.40 19.32
CA GLY A 41 17.74 7.54 20.73
C GLY A 41 16.25 7.73 21.08
N LYS A 42 15.32 7.92 20.12
CA LYS A 42 13.89 8.14 20.46
C LYS A 42 13.00 6.89 20.50
N SER A 43 13.31 5.81 19.78
CA SER A 43 12.53 4.57 19.84
C SER A 43 13.25 3.51 20.67
N LYS A 44 12.68 3.16 21.82
CA LYS A 44 13.27 2.17 22.77
C LYS A 44 13.20 0.73 22.24
N THR A 45 12.30 0.44 21.32
CA THR A 45 12.07 -0.91 20.77
C THR A 45 12.14 -0.88 19.26
N THR A 46 13.14 -1.58 18.71
CA THR A 46 13.41 -1.60 17.28
C THR A 46 13.54 -3.02 16.75
N ILE A 47 13.06 -3.26 15.53
CA ILE A 47 13.12 -4.55 14.84
C ILE A 47 13.87 -4.41 13.52
N SER A 48 14.20 -5.54 12.88
CA SER A 48 14.85 -5.49 11.57
C SER A 48 13.89 -4.92 10.51
N PRO A 49 14.37 -4.10 9.55
CA PRO A 49 13.50 -3.49 8.55
C PRO A 49 12.73 -4.51 7.73
N SER A 50 13.36 -5.61 7.29
CA SER A 50 12.66 -6.64 6.53
C SER A 50 11.51 -7.26 7.31
N ILE A 51 11.70 -7.57 8.59
CA ILE A 51 10.61 -8.12 9.44
C ILE A 51 9.54 -7.06 9.67
N ALA A 52 9.93 -5.80 9.90
CA ALA A 52 8.98 -4.71 10.08
C ALA A 52 8.07 -4.52 8.87
N TRP A 53 8.64 -4.50 7.67
CA TRP A 53 7.90 -4.37 6.42
C TRP A 53 6.97 -5.57 6.18
N VAL A 54 7.47 -6.80 6.33
CA VAL A 54 6.62 -8.00 6.18
C VAL A 54 5.47 -7.97 7.18
N PHE A 55 5.76 -7.71 8.46
CA PHE A 55 4.75 -7.63 9.51
C PHE A 55 3.71 -6.56 9.16
N MET A 56 4.15 -5.33 8.96
CA MET A 56 3.31 -4.15 8.70
C MET A 56 2.39 -4.33 7.48
N GLU A 57 2.90 -4.89 6.38
CA GLU A 57 2.15 -5.03 5.12
C GLU A 57 1.31 -6.31 5.04
N SER A 58 1.68 -7.36 5.79
CA SER A 58 1.03 -8.68 5.69
C SER A 58 -0.50 -8.71 5.80
N PRO A 59 -1.20 -7.87 6.61
CA PRO A 59 -2.66 -7.90 6.70
C PRO A 59 -3.35 -7.79 5.35
N THR A 60 -2.78 -7.02 4.44
CA THR A 60 -3.34 -6.80 3.09
C THR A 60 -3.48 -8.06 2.27
N LEU A 61 -2.62 -9.06 2.48
CA LEU A 61 -2.69 -10.34 1.79
C LEU A 61 -3.62 -11.31 2.52
N TRP A 62 -3.27 -11.71 3.74
CA TRP A 62 -4.00 -12.78 4.41
C TRP A 62 -5.43 -12.38 4.78
N LEU A 63 -5.67 -11.12 5.17
CA LEU A 63 -7.03 -10.68 5.51
C LEU A 63 -7.91 -10.60 4.26
N THR A 64 -7.35 -10.19 3.11
CA THR A 64 -8.07 -10.22 1.84
C THR A 64 -8.48 -11.65 1.48
N PHE A 65 -7.58 -12.63 1.61
CA PHE A 65 -7.93 -14.04 1.35
C PHE A 65 -8.98 -14.60 2.31
N LEU A 66 -9.04 -14.12 3.56
CA LEU A 66 -10.05 -14.52 4.54
C LEU A 66 -11.42 -13.87 4.29
N ILE A 67 -11.45 -12.59 3.93
CA ILE A 67 -12.70 -11.82 3.77
C ILE A 67 -13.34 -12.04 2.40
N PHE A 68 -12.54 -12.14 1.34
CA PHE A 68 -13.05 -12.18 -0.03
C PHE A 68 -14.08 -13.31 -0.29
N PRO A 69 -13.90 -14.54 0.23
CA PRO A 69 -14.88 -15.62 0.07
C PRO A 69 -16.21 -15.39 0.80
N LEU A 70 -16.26 -14.46 1.76
CA LEU A 70 -17.46 -14.11 2.53
C LEU A 70 -18.33 -13.05 1.82
N GLY A 71 -17.86 -12.52 0.69
CA GLY A 71 -18.60 -11.55 -0.11
C GLY A 71 -19.67 -12.19 -0.99
N LYS A 72 -20.68 -11.41 -1.42
CA LYS A 72 -21.70 -11.93 -2.35
C LYS A 72 -21.15 -12.20 -3.75
N ASN A 73 -20.08 -11.53 -4.13
CA ASN A 73 -19.44 -11.62 -5.44
C ASN A 73 -18.27 -12.61 -5.46
N TYR A 74 -18.14 -13.50 -4.46
CA TYR A 74 -17.02 -14.43 -4.36
C TYR A 74 -16.89 -15.40 -5.54
N THR A 75 -17.97 -15.66 -6.29
CA THR A 75 -17.95 -16.47 -7.52
C THR A 75 -17.78 -15.65 -8.79
N ASN A 76 -17.80 -14.32 -8.70
CA ASN A 76 -17.81 -13.45 -9.86
C ASN A 76 -16.39 -13.24 -10.42
N PRO A 77 -16.10 -13.60 -11.68
CA PRO A 77 -14.78 -13.43 -12.27
C PRO A 77 -14.33 -11.96 -12.33
N LEU A 78 -15.25 -11.00 -12.48
CA LEU A 78 -14.91 -9.58 -12.51
C LEU A 78 -14.37 -9.09 -11.15
N ALA A 79 -14.86 -9.65 -10.05
CA ALA A 79 -14.34 -9.33 -8.72
C ALA A 79 -12.89 -9.82 -8.54
N TYR A 80 -12.56 -11.00 -9.08
CA TYR A 80 -11.20 -11.52 -9.08
C TYR A 80 -10.26 -10.68 -9.97
N ILE A 81 -10.73 -10.25 -11.14
CA ILE A 81 -9.98 -9.36 -12.03
C ILE A 81 -9.72 -8.03 -11.30
N LEU A 82 -10.73 -7.45 -10.65
CA LEU A 82 -10.61 -6.18 -9.95
C LEU A 82 -9.70 -6.24 -8.73
N ILE A 83 -9.71 -7.32 -7.92
CA ILE A 83 -8.83 -7.43 -6.74
C ILE A 83 -7.38 -7.78 -7.11
N SER A 84 -7.13 -8.30 -8.31
CA SER A 84 -5.81 -8.80 -8.71
C SER A 84 -4.69 -7.74 -8.66
N PRO A 85 -4.86 -6.48 -9.13
CA PRO A 85 -3.80 -5.48 -9.05
C PRO A 85 -3.42 -5.14 -7.60
N PHE A 86 -4.41 -5.08 -6.70
CA PHE A 86 -4.19 -4.88 -5.26
C PHE A 86 -3.33 -6.00 -4.67
N LEU A 87 -3.66 -7.27 -4.97
CA LEU A 87 -2.89 -8.42 -4.50
C LEU A 87 -1.47 -8.44 -5.10
N ILE A 88 -1.32 -8.08 -6.38
CA ILE A 88 -0.01 -7.99 -7.05
C ILE A 88 0.88 -6.93 -6.37
N HIS A 89 0.33 -5.73 -6.13
CA HIS A 89 1.03 -4.66 -5.42
C HIS A 89 1.47 -5.11 -4.02
N TYR A 90 0.54 -5.64 -3.22
CA TYR A 90 0.86 -6.05 -1.85
C TYR A 90 1.73 -7.31 -1.78
N THR A 91 1.72 -8.17 -2.80
CA THR A 91 2.69 -9.26 -2.93
C THR A 91 4.08 -8.70 -3.16
N ASN A 92 4.20 -7.69 -4.02
CA ASN A 92 5.48 -6.99 -4.21
C ASN A 92 5.94 -6.34 -2.89
N ARG A 93 5.07 -5.57 -2.21
CA ARG A 93 5.44 -4.83 -0.99
C ARG A 93 5.69 -5.69 0.24
N THR A 94 4.92 -6.77 0.41
CA THR A 94 5.02 -7.66 1.58
C THR A 94 6.12 -8.70 1.42
N ILE A 95 6.30 -9.24 0.21
CA ILE A 95 7.21 -10.38 -0.01
C ILE A 95 8.43 -9.95 -0.81
N ILE A 96 8.26 -9.39 -2.01
CA ILE A 96 9.38 -9.14 -2.93
C ILE A 96 10.29 -8.03 -2.38
N TYR A 97 9.74 -6.88 -2.01
CA TYR A 97 10.51 -5.73 -1.54
C TYR A 97 11.33 -6.04 -0.29
N PRO A 98 10.78 -6.69 0.77
CA PRO A 98 11.56 -6.99 1.97
C PRO A 98 12.65 -8.04 1.75
N LEU A 99 12.52 -8.91 0.74
CA LEU A 99 13.58 -9.83 0.33
C LEU A 99 14.76 -9.11 -0.33
N HIS A 100 14.51 -7.96 -0.98
CA HIS A 100 15.55 -7.13 -1.58
C HIS A 100 16.19 -6.14 -0.60
N LEU A 101 15.58 -5.91 0.56
CA LEU A 101 16.19 -5.12 1.63
C LEU A 101 17.48 -5.79 2.10
N ASP A 102 18.52 -4.97 2.30
CA ASP A 102 19.79 -5.46 2.79
C ASP A 102 19.67 -5.93 4.24
N LYS A 103 19.76 -7.25 4.44
CA LYS A 103 19.72 -7.90 5.76
C LYS A 103 20.92 -7.53 6.64
N ARG A 104 22.00 -6.98 6.05
CA ARG A 104 23.21 -6.53 6.76
C ARG A 104 23.11 -5.08 7.21
N ALA A 105 22.08 -4.35 6.80
CA ALA A 105 21.89 -2.98 7.24
C ALA A 105 21.59 -2.94 8.75
N HIS A 106 22.46 -2.30 9.54
CA HIS A 106 22.25 -2.04 10.97
C HIS A 106 21.09 -1.07 11.26
N ASN A 107 20.32 -0.70 10.24
CA ASN A 107 19.20 0.22 10.36
C ASN A 107 18.09 -0.41 11.17
N LYS A 108 17.79 0.21 12.29
CA LYS A 108 16.74 -0.18 13.22
C LYS A 108 15.41 0.44 12.77
N PHE A 109 14.36 -0.38 12.61
CA PHE A 109 13.01 0.11 12.33
C PHE A 109 12.20 0.22 13.64
N PRO A 110 11.58 1.37 13.94
CA PRO A 110 10.79 1.55 15.17
C PRO A 110 9.55 0.65 15.20
N LEU A 111 9.40 -0.16 16.26
CA LEU A 111 8.29 -1.12 16.38
C LEU A 111 6.92 -0.43 16.42
N ASN A 112 6.82 0.72 17.10
CA ASN A 112 5.58 1.48 17.20
C ASN A 112 5.06 1.91 15.81
N ILE A 113 5.95 2.29 14.90
CA ILE A 113 5.57 2.64 13.52
C ILE A 113 5.05 1.40 12.78
N ALA A 114 5.72 0.26 12.94
CA ALA A 114 5.30 -0.99 12.30
C ALA A 114 3.91 -1.43 12.79
N VAL A 115 3.63 -1.28 14.09
CA VAL A 115 2.31 -1.57 14.67
C VAL A 115 1.24 -0.62 14.16
N THR A 116 1.53 0.69 14.08
CA THR A 116 0.56 1.65 13.51
C THR A 116 0.27 1.32 12.04
N GLY A 117 1.29 1.01 11.24
CA GLY A 117 1.11 0.60 9.85
C GLY A 117 0.34 -0.72 9.72
N PHE A 118 0.57 -1.69 10.62
CA PHE A 118 -0.18 -2.94 10.69
C PHE A 118 -1.67 -2.70 10.93
N ILE A 119 -2.02 -1.83 11.89
CA ILE A 119 -3.41 -1.47 12.19
C ILE A 119 -4.05 -0.79 10.97
N TYR A 120 -3.34 0.16 10.34
CA TYR A 120 -3.82 0.80 9.13
C TYR A 120 -4.08 -0.22 8.02
N ASN A 121 -3.15 -1.16 7.80
CA ASN A 121 -3.29 -2.19 6.78
C ASN A 121 -4.41 -3.19 7.06
N ILE A 122 -4.77 -3.46 8.33
CA ILE A 122 -5.99 -4.21 8.65
C ILE A 122 -7.23 -3.46 8.15
N LEU A 123 -7.35 -2.16 8.47
CA LEU A 123 -8.50 -1.35 8.08
C LEU A 123 -8.57 -1.21 6.56
N ASN A 124 -7.44 -0.95 5.89
CA ASN A 124 -7.37 -0.85 4.45
C ASN A 124 -7.73 -2.18 3.78
N ALA A 125 -7.13 -3.29 4.21
CA ALA A 125 -7.44 -4.61 3.67
C ALA A 125 -8.93 -4.96 3.84
N TYR A 126 -9.52 -4.63 4.99
CA TYR A 126 -10.95 -4.80 5.22
C TYR A 126 -11.78 -3.97 4.23
N ILE A 127 -11.54 -2.66 4.10
CA ILE A 127 -12.29 -1.80 3.18
C ILE A 127 -12.19 -2.31 1.74
N GLN A 128 -10.96 -2.53 1.24
CA GLN A 128 -10.75 -2.88 -0.16
C GLN A 128 -11.31 -4.26 -0.49
N SER A 129 -11.00 -5.27 0.31
CA SER A 129 -11.49 -6.64 0.08
C SER A 129 -13.01 -6.72 0.24
N ARG A 130 -13.59 -6.03 1.23
CA ARG A 130 -15.03 -6.05 1.48
C ARG A 130 -15.81 -5.30 0.40
N TYR A 131 -15.28 -4.18 -0.08
CA TYR A 131 -15.89 -3.47 -1.20
C TYR A 131 -15.94 -4.36 -2.45
N VAL A 132 -14.79 -4.89 -2.88
CA VAL A 132 -14.69 -5.68 -4.12
C VAL A 132 -15.49 -6.98 -4.04
N SER A 133 -15.46 -7.66 -2.88
CA SER A 133 -16.16 -8.94 -2.70
C SER A 133 -17.65 -8.81 -2.39
N HIS A 134 -18.12 -7.71 -1.79
CA HIS A 134 -19.51 -7.60 -1.32
C HIS A 134 -20.25 -6.35 -1.79
N TYR A 135 -19.67 -5.16 -1.80
CA TYR A 135 -20.44 -3.94 -2.12
C TYR A 135 -20.41 -3.54 -3.59
N ALA A 136 -19.36 -3.91 -4.33
CA ALA A 136 -19.28 -3.68 -5.76
C ALA A 136 -20.46 -4.34 -6.48
N ASN A 137 -21.11 -3.59 -7.37
CA ASN A 137 -22.15 -4.12 -8.23
C ASN A 137 -21.58 -4.35 -9.63
N TYR A 138 -21.46 -5.61 -10.02
CA TYR A 138 -20.98 -6.02 -11.34
C TYR A 138 -22.12 -6.33 -12.31
N GLU A 139 -23.34 -6.50 -11.80
CA GLU A 139 -24.51 -6.80 -12.63
C GLU A 139 -24.98 -5.50 -13.30
N ASN A 140 -24.91 -5.49 -14.64
CA ASN A 140 -25.25 -4.35 -15.52
C ASN A 140 -24.27 -3.16 -15.46
N ASP A 141 -23.02 -3.39 -15.09
CA ASP A 141 -21.98 -2.37 -15.17
C ASP A 141 -21.34 -2.29 -16.56
N GLU A 142 -21.97 -1.55 -17.48
CA GLU A 142 -21.46 -1.33 -18.83
C GLU A 142 -20.13 -0.54 -18.87
N TRP A 143 -19.88 0.26 -17.84
CA TRP A 143 -18.69 1.12 -17.75
C TRP A 143 -17.50 0.43 -17.11
N PHE A 144 -17.69 -0.78 -16.56
CA PHE A 144 -16.66 -1.55 -15.86
C PHE A 144 -15.37 -1.62 -16.68
N TRP A 145 -15.44 -2.09 -17.93
CA TRP A 145 -14.25 -2.31 -18.75
C TRP A 145 -13.54 -1.03 -19.18
N THR A 146 -14.26 0.08 -19.29
CA THR A 146 -13.65 1.38 -19.62
C THR A 146 -12.90 1.92 -18.42
N ARG A 147 -13.55 1.94 -17.24
CA ARG A 147 -12.93 2.34 -15.98
C ARG A 147 -11.76 1.45 -15.60
N PHE A 148 -11.94 0.14 -15.73
CA PHE A 148 -10.91 -0.84 -15.46
C PHE A 148 -9.69 -0.64 -16.37
N ARG A 149 -9.84 -0.51 -17.70
CA ARG A 149 -8.70 -0.32 -18.60
C ARG A 149 -7.95 0.99 -18.33
N CYS A 150 -8.67 2.10 -18.16
CA CYS A 150 -8.06 3.39 -17.87
C CYS A 150 -7.34 3.36 -16.51
N GLY A 151 -8.00 2.86 -15.47
CA GLY A 151 -7.41 2.75 -14.14
C GLY A 151 -6.26 1.75 -14.08
N PHE A 152 -6.34 0.62 -14.79
CA PHE A 152 -5.26 -0.37 -14.88
C PHE A 152 -4.03 0.17 -15.59
N PHE A 153 -4.22 0.98 -16.63
CA PHE A 153 -3.09 1.65 -17.29
C PHE A 153 -2.38 2.62 -16.34
N VAL A 154 -3.13 3.47 -15.64
CA VAL A 154 -2.57 4.40 -14.65
C VAL A 154 -1.90 3.65 -13.49
N PHE A 155 -2.54 2.57 -13.01
CA PHE A 155 -2.02 1.71 -11.96
C PHE A 155 -0.70 1.04 -12.38
N GLY A 156 -0.70 0.41 -13.55
CA GLY A 156 0.47 -0.30 -14.09
C GLY A 156 1.65 0.63 -14.31
N LEU A 157 1.42 1.84 -14.85
CA LEU A 157 2.47 2.85 -14.98
C LEU A 157 3.03 3.26 -13.61
N GLY A 158 2.15 3.51 -12.63
CA GLY A 158 2.57 3.82 -11.26
C GLY A 158 3.44 2.72 -10.66
N MET A 159 3.02 1.45 -10.81
CA MET A 159 3.73 0.29 -10.27
C MET A 159 5.10 0.09 -10.90
N VAL A 160 5.20 0.27 -12.23
CA VAL A 160 6.49 0.23 -12.93
C VAL A 160 7.44 1.30 -12.38
N ILE A 161 6.94 2.53 -12.21
CA ILE A 161 7.73 3.64 -11.67
C ILE A 161 8.16 3.36 -10.22
N ASN A 162 7.24 2.89 -9.38
CA ASN A 162 7.50 2.60 -7.97
C ASN A 162 8.58 1.52 -7.81
N VAL A 163 8.39 0.36 -8.44
CA VAL A 163 9.31 -0.78 -8.33
C VAL A 163 10.68 -0.44 -8.92
N TRP A 164 10.72 0.28 -10.06
CA TRP A 164 11.97 0.74 -10.66
C TRP A 164 12.72 1.69 -9.72
N ALA A 165 12.04 2.71 -9.18
CA ALA A 165 12.65 3.71 -8.32
C ALA A 165 13.15 3.10 -7.00
N ASP A 166 12.38 2.20 -6.40
CA ASP A 166 12.79 1.46 -5.21
C ASP A 166 14.02 0.58 -5.51
N GLY A 167 14.06 -0.08 -6.68
CA GLY A 167 15.24 -0.84 -7.13
C GLY A 167 16.50 0.03 -7.22
N VAL A 168 16.40 1.23 -7.79
CA VAL A 168 17.51 2.20 -7.86
C VAL A 168 17.95 2.60 -6.45
N LEU A 169 17.03 2.95 -5.56
CA LEU A 169 17.34 3.36 -4.18
C LEU A 169 17.98 2.23 -3.36
N LEU A 170 17.53 0.99 -3.56
CA LEU A 170 18.12 -0.18 -2.91
C LEU A 170 19.53 -0.44 -3.42
N SER A 171 19.79 -0.29 -4.73
CA SER A 171 21.13 -0.46 -5.28
C SER A 171 22.12 0.57 -4.70
N LEU A 172 21.70 1.84 -4.56
CA LEU A 172 22.50 2.89 -3.93
C LEU A 172 22.81 2.60 -2.46
N LYS A 173 21.83 2.08 -1.70
CA LYS A 173 22.04 1.67 -0.31
C LYS A 173 23.07 0.53 -0.18
N ARG A 174 23.01 -0.46 -1.07
CA ARG A 174 23.95 -1.60 -1.09
C ARG A 174 25.39 -1.19 -1.38
N GLN A 175 25.60 -0.11 -2.12
CA GLN A 175 26.94 0.43 -2.37
C GLN A 175 27.59 1.05 -1.11
N GLY A 176 26.85 1.22 -0.02
CA GLY A 176 27.36 1.82 1.22
C GLY A 176 27.84 3.27 1.06
N GLY A 177 28.56 3.76 2.06
CA GLY A 177 29.13 5.12 2.05
C GLY A 177 28.17 6.24 2.41
N GLY A 178 27.04 5.93 3.06
CA GLY A 178 26.06 6.93 3.51
C GLY A 178 25.00 7.28 2.46
N TYR A 179 24.34 8.43 2.63
CA TYR A 179 23.29 8.89 1.73
C TYR A 179 23.89 9.39 0.41
N LYS A 180 23.41 8.84 -0.71
CA LYS A 180 23.81 9.23 -2.06
C LYS A 180 22.64 9.83 -2.81
N ILE A 181 22.90 10.82 -3.65
CA ILE A 181 21.90 11.44 -4.52
C ILE A 181 21.61 10.47 -5.68
N PRO A 182 20.37 10.00 -5.85
CA PRO A 182 20.00 9.19 -7.01
C PRO A 182 20.06 10.05 -8.28
N ARG A 183 20.62 9.49 -9.35
CA ARG A 183 20.76 10.14 -10.67
C ARG A 183 20.18 9.24 -11.76
N GLY A 184 19.66 9.85 -12.81
CA GLY A 184 19.11 9.17 -13.98
C GLY A 184 17.62 8.84 -13.91
N GLY A 185 16.99 8.72 -15.09
CA GLY A 185 15.56 8.42 -15.25
C GLY A 185 14.67 9.49 -14.62
N LEU A 186 13.62 9.07 -13.90
CA LEU A 186 12.67 9.99 -13.26
C LEU A 186 13.25 10.78 -12.09
N PHE A 187 14.40 10.38 -11.53
CA PHE A 187 15.06 11.12 -10.45
C PHE A 187 15.58 12.50 -10.90
N GLU A 188 15.74 12.74 -12.21
CA GLU A 188 16.09 14.06 -12.73
C GLU A 188 14.89 15.03 -12.76
N TYR A 189 13.66 14.52 -12.66
CA TYR A 189 12.43 15.33 -12.72
C TYR A 189 11.74 15.46 -11.36
N VAL A 190 11.79 14.41 -10.53
CA VAL A 190 11.10 14.35 -9.24
C VAL A 190 12.03 13.75 -8.20
N SER A 191 12.11 14.37 -7.01
CA SER A 191 12.99 13.92 -5.92
C SER A 191 12.65 12.52 -5.37
N SER A 192 11.37 12.14 -5.42
CA SER A 192 10.87 10.86 -4.92
C SER A 192 9.95 10.18 -5.97
N PRO A 193 10.50 9.63 -7.06
CA PRO A 193 9.71 8.95 -8.09
C PRO A 193 8.95 7.74 -7.54
N ASN A 194 9.47 7.08 -6.50
CA ASN A 194 8.79 5.96 -5.85
C ASN A 194 7.45 6.38 -5.22
N TYR A 195 7.42 7.51 -4.51
CA TYR A 195 6.17 8.05 -3.96
C TYR A 195 5.23 8.55 -5.06
N PHE A 196 5.77 9.16 -6.11
CA PHE A 196 4.97 9.57 -7.26
C PHE A 196 4.31 8.36 -7.94
N GLY A 197 5.05 7.28 -8.16
CA GLY A 197 4.54 6.03 -8.69
C GLY A 197 3.44 5.45 -7.81
N GLU A 198 3.66 5.40 -6.49
CA GLU A 198 2.67 4.86 -5.54
C GLU A 198 1.39 5.71 -5.50
N ILE A 199 1.48 7.03 -5.64
CA ILE A 199 0.29 7.91 -5.79
C ILE A 199 -0.46 7.57 -7.09
N MET A 200 0.25 7.40 -8.21
CA MET A 200 -0.37 7.00 -9.47
C MET A 200 -1.04 5.62 -9.37
N GLU A 201 -0.42 4.66 -8.67
CA GLU A 201 -1.02 3.34 -8.41
C GLU A 201 -2.39 3.49 -7.74
N TRP A 202 -2.44 4.20 -6.61
CA TRP A 202 -3.69 4.33 -5.87
C TRP A 202 -4.74 5.20 -6.56
N LEU A 203 -4.33 6.16 -7.40
CA LEU A 203 -5.24 6.87 -8.30
C LEU A 203 -5.83 5.92 -9.35
N GLY A 204 -5.00 5.08 -9.96
CA GLY A 204 -5.45 4.04 -10.89
C GLY A 204 -6.41 3.05 -10.22
N TRP A 205 -6.12 2.65 -8.97
CA TRP A 205 -7.00 1.82 -8.16
C TRP A 205 -8.37 2.47 -7.96
N ALA A 206 -8.41 3.72 -7.52
CA ALA A 206 -9.65 4.46 -7.32
C ALA A 206 -10.47 4.59 -8.63
N LEU A 207 -9.80 4.75 -9.77
CA LEU A 207 -10.48 4.75 -11.09
C LEU A 207 -11.07 3.38 -11.45
N MET A 208 -10.35 2.29 -11.15
CA MET A 208 -10.83 0.92 -11.42
C MET A 208 -12.02 0.55 -10.54
N THR A 209 -11.94 0.83 -9.23
CA THR A 209 -12.99 0.47 -8.27
C THR A 209 -14.19 1.42 -8.34
N TRP A 210 -13.95 2.69 -8.66
CA TRP A 210 -14.95 3.77 -8.65
C TRP A 210 -15.78 3.75 -7.35
N SER A 211 -15.06 3.67 -6.24
CA SER A 211 -15.58 3.42 -4.90
C SER A 211 -15.34 4.58 -3.95
N TRP A 212 -16.15 4.64 -2.89
CA TRP A 212 -15.95 5.54 -1.75
C TRP A 212 -14.83 5.05 -0.83
#